data_AF-A0A495K0B5-F1
#
_entry.id   AF-A0A495K0B5-F1
#
_cell.length_a   1.000
_cell.length_b   1.000
_cell.length_c   1.000
_cell.angle_alpha   90.00
_cell.angle_beta   90.00
_cell.angle_gamma   90.00
#
_symmetry.space_group_name_H-M   'P 1'
#
loop_
_entity.id
_entity.type
_entity.pdbx_description
1 polymer ?
#
loop_
_entity_poly.entity_id
_entity_poly.type
_entity_poly.pdbx_seq_one_letter_code
_entity_poly.pdbx_strand_id
1 'polypeptide(L)'
;MQVSGWKYPERKAFAVTTVLVAAAGAVRHRPVVAVVKPAALGMLAITVARGTKRRAPADNALLAATIVASAAGDYFMYREEFADGPGKDRHIQTGATMFGAAHLAYLGLFTRHGARPTRRRLLPRFTVMNEVAALLILNQPRLLPVLGTYGAALSVMAATAADPCLSSGTRGDPTRRLATGGILFMLSDAILMNRRYLLRGNLPRAMSEATVLSTYFVAQMFLLDGVDSLARRRHAAGIVRPA
;
A
#
# COMPACT_ATOMS: atom_id res chain seq x y z
N MET A 1 15.63 -9.94 17.91
CA MET A 1 14.49 -9.84 16.97
C MET A 1 15.02 -10.01 15.54
N GLN A 2 15.20 -11.25 15.06
CA GLN A 2 15.73 -11.49 13.71
C GLN A 2 14.58 -11.49 12.69
N VAL A 3 14.40 -10.36 12.02
CA VAL A 3 13.53 -10.28 10.84
C VAL A 3 14.34 -10.88 9.69
N SER A 4 14.00 -12.09 9.23
CA SER A 4 14.81 -12.86 8.26
C SER A 4 15.01 -12.18 6.90
N GLY A 5 14.37 -11.03 6.65
CA GLY A 5 14.51 -10.20 5.46
C GLY A 5 15.79 -9.34 5.39
N TRP A 6 16.49 -9.05 6.49
CA TRP A 6 17.69 -8.19 6.47
C TRP A 6 18.92 -8.81 5.80
N LYS A 7 18.81 -10.06 5.33
CA LYS A 7 19.87 -10.76 4.59
C LYS A 7 20.11 -10.16 3.20
N TYR A 8 19.11 -9.52 2.60
CA TYR A 8 19.20 -9.04 1.24
C TYR A 8 19.61 -7.56 1.17
N PRO A 9 20.55 -7.18 0.28
CA PRO A 9 21.00 -5.80 0.13
C PRO A 9 19.84 -4.86 -0.24
N GLU A 10 18.90 -5.31 -1.06
CA GLU A 10 17.73 -4.51 -1.43
C GLU A 10 16.81 -4.17 -0.23
N ARG A 11 16.85 -4.92 0.88
CA ARG A 11 16.07 -4.57 2.09
C ARG A 11 16.70 -3.45 2.90
N LYS A 12 18.04 -3.42 2.93
CA LYS A 12 18.78 -2.30 3.50
C LYS A 12 18.58 -1.07 2.62
N ALA A 13 18.69 -1.24 1.30
CA ALA A 13 18.42 -0.17 0.34
C ALA A 13 16.98 0.36 0.46
N PHE A 14 15.99 -0.53 0.58
CA PHE A 14 14.60 -0.16 0.84
C PHE A 14 14.49 0.74 2.08
N ALA A 15 15.02 0.31 3.23
CA ALA A 15 14.96 1.11 4.46
C ALA A 15 15.59 2.50 4.28
N VAL A 16 16.76 2.57 3.63
CA VAL A 16 17.43 3.84 3.31
C VAL A 16 16.56 4.70 2.40
N THR A 17 16.04 4.15 1.30
CA THR A 17 15.19 4.89 0.35
C THR A 17 13.88 5.34 0.99
N THR A 18 13.28 4.58 1.92
CA THR A 18 12.09 4.99 2.67
C THR A 18 12.38 6.19 3.58
N VAL A 19 13.51 6.19 4.28
CA VAL A 19 13.91 7.34 5.11
C VAL A 19 14.20 8.56 4.23
N LEU A 20 14.95 8.37 3.14
CA LEU A 20 15.30 9.45 2.22
C LEU A 20 14.07 10.06 1.53
N VAL A 21 13.11 9.27 1.07
CA VAL A 21 11.90 9.81 0.43
C VAL A 21 11.02 10.52 1.44
N ALA A 22 10.88 10.01 2.67
CA ALA A 22 10.12 10.68 3.73
C ALA A 22 10.74 12.05 4.09
N ALA A 23 12.06 12.10 4.24
CA ALA A 23 12.78 13.35 4.50
C ALA A 23 12.67 14.33 3.32
N ALA A 24 12.91 13.85 2.09
CA ALA A 24 12.83 14.66 0.88
C ALA A 24 11.42 15.20 0.62
N GLY A 25 10.38 14.40 0.88
CA GLY A 25 8.99 14.83 0.82
C GLY A 25 8.68 15.92 1.85
N ALA A 26 9.13 15.74 3.10
CA ALA A 26 8.93 16.73 4.16
C ALA A 26 9.48 18.12 3.80
N VAL A 27 10.62 18.18 3.12
CA VAL A 27 11.22 19.43 2.63
C VAL A 27 10.81 19.78 1.19
N ARG A 28 9.91 19.01 0.58
CA ARG A 28 9.42 19.15 -0.81
C ARG A 28 10.53 19.20 -1.87
N HIS A 29 11.62 18.45 -1.68
CA HIS A 29 12.76 18.42 -2.60
C HIS A 29 12.47 17.54 -3.83
N ARG A 30 11.77 18.11 -4.81
CA ARG A 30 11.23 17.43 -5.99
C ARG A 30 12.21 16.48 -6.72
N PRO A 31 13.45 16.87 -7.06
CA PRO A 31 14.38 15.96 -7.75
C PRO A 31 14.69 14.68 -6.98
N VAL A 32 14.81 14.77 -5.65
CA VAL A 32 15.13 13.61 -4.80
C VAL A 32 13.90 12.72 -4.68
N VAL A 33 12.71 13.29 -4.47
CA VAL A 33 11.46 12.51 -4.43
C VAL A 33 11.24 11.76 -5.75
N ALA A 34 11.51 12.40 -6.90
CA ALA A 34 11.36 11.80 -8.22
C ALA A 34 12.20 10.53 -8.44
N VAL A 35 13.36 10.44 -7.79
CA VAL A 35 14.27 9.29 -7.91
C VAL A 35 14.05 8.28 -6.79
N VAL A 36 13.99 8.74 -5.54
CA VAL A 36 14.00 7.86 -4.37
C VAL A 36 12.64 7.16 -4.19
N LYS A 37 11.53 7.83 -4.53
CA LYS A 37 10.18 7.23 -4.42
C LYS A 37 10.03 5.96 -5.28
N PRO A 38 10.32 5.99 -6.61
CA PRO A 38 10.27 4.76 -7.41
C PRO A 38 11.36 3.76 -7.00
N ALA A 39 12.53 4.21 -6.56
CA ALA A 39 13.59 3.32 -6.08
C ALA A 39 13.14 2.46 -4.88
N ALA A 40 12.44 3.06 -3.90
CA ALA A 40 11.92 2.33 -2.75
C ALA A 40 10.99 1.19 -3.14
N LEU A 41 10.00 1.44 -4.01
CA LEU A 41 9.12 0.38 -4.50
C LEU A 41 9.87 -0.64 -5.38
N GLY A 42 10.85 -0.19 -6.16
CA GLY A 42 11.73 -1.05 -6.97
C GLY A 42 12.50 -2.06 -6.11
N MET A 43 13.00 -1.67 -4.94
CA MET A 43 13.68 -2.58 -4.01
C MET A 43 12.74 -3.67 -3.46
N LEU A 44 11.48 -3.33 -3.19
CA LEU A 44 10.46 -4.32 -2.82
C LEU A 44 10.17 -5.25 -3.99
N ALA A 45 10.02 -4.70 -5.20
CA ALA A 45 9.76 -5.47 -6.41
C ALA A 45 10.88 -6.49 -6.70
N ILE A 46 12.15 -6.09 -6.55
CA ILE A 46 13.31 -6.98 -6.68
C ILE A 46 13.20 -8.14 -5.68
N THR A 47 12.87 -7.85 -4.42
CA THR A 47 12.75 -8.94 -3.43
C THR A 47 11.63 -9.91 -3.79
N VAL A 48 10.48 -9.39 -4.22
CA VAL A 48 9.33 -10.21 -4.65
C VAL A 48 9.67 -11.03 -5.90
N ALA A 49 10.45 -10.48 -6.84
CA ALA A 49 10.86 -11.17 -8.06
C ALA A 49 11.75 -12.40 -7.79
N ARG A 50 12.52 -12.43 -6.69
CA ARG A 50 13.28 -13.63 -6.28
C ARG A 50 12.37 -14.82 -5.95
N GLY A 51 11.10 -14.57 -5.66
CA GLY A 51 10.09 -15.58 -5.34
C GLY A 51 9.43 -16.22 -6.57
N THR A 52 9.61 -15.67 -7.77
CA THR A 52 8.78 -15.98 -8.94
C THR A 52 8.73 -17.46 -9.30
N LYS A 53 9.86 -18.16 -9.28
CA LYS A 53 9.93 -19.60 -9.60
C LYS A 53 9.32 -20.51 -8.52
N ARG A 54 8.96 -19.97 -7.35
CA ARG A 54 8.44 -20.71 -6.20
C ARG A 54 6.95 -20.44 -5.94
N ARG A 55 6.25 -19.81 -6.89
CA ARG A 55 4.83 -19.43 -6.77
C ARG A 55 4.07 -19.88 -8.01
N ALA A 56 2.77 -20.02 -7.88
CA ALA A 56 1.91 -20.27 -9.03
C ALA A 56 1.94 -19.08 -10.02
N PRO A 57 1.76 -19.31 -11.34
CA PRO A 57 1.75 -18.25 -12.35
C PRO A 57 0.71 -17.14 -12.07
N ALA A 58 -0.49 -17.52 -11.63
CA ALA A 58 -1.54 -16.57 -11.28
C ALA A 58 -1.13 -15.64 -10.11
N ASP A 59 -0.43 -16.18 -9.11
CA ASP A 59 0.04 -15.38 -7.97
C ASP A 59 1.16 -14.43 -8.41
N ASN A 60 2.01 -14.85 -9.34
CA ASN A 60 3.01 -13.98 -9.98
C ASN A 60 2.34 -12.84 -10.76
N ALA A 61 1.30 -13.14 -11.54
CA ALA A 61 0.57 -12.12 -12.30
C ALA A 61 -0.10 -11.09 -11.39
N LEU A 62 -0.77 -11.53 -10.32
CA LEU A 62 -1.41 -10.62 -9.37
C LEU A 62 -0.40 -9.79 -8.57
N LEU A 63 0.74 -10.39 -8.17
CA LEU A 63 1.82 -9.65 -7.53
C LEU A 63 2.44 -8.60 -8.45
N ALA A 64 2.65 -8.95 -9.73
CA ALA A 64 3.15 -8.01 -10.73
C ALA A 64 2.16 -6.87 -10.95
N ALA A 65 0.86 -7.18 -11.10
CA ALA A 65 -0.20 -6.18 -11.21
C ALA A 65 -0.23 -5.25 -10.01
N THR A 66 -0.10 -5.79 -8.80
CA THR A 66 -0.02 -5.02 -7.55
C THR A 66 1.13 -4.01 -7.56
N ILE A 67 2.33 -4.46 -7.95
CA ILE A 67 3.53 -3.62 -7.99
C ILE A 67 3.42 -2.55 -9.08
N VAL A 68 3.02 -2.93 -10.30
CA VAL A 68 2.90 -2.01 -11.44
C VAL A 68 1.84 -0.94 -11.17
N ALA A 69 0.67 -1.35 -10.66
CA ALA A 69 -0.40 -0.44 -10.31
C ALA A 69 0.00 0.49 -9.15
N SER A 70 0.72 -0.02 -8.15
CA SER A 70 1.27 0.82 -7.07
C SER A 70 2.29 1.83 -7.60
N ALA A 71 3.19 1.42 -8.51
CA ALA A 71 4.17 2.31 -9.12
C ALA A 71 3.51 3.42 -9.96
N ALA A 72 2.48 3.05 -10.73
CA ALA A 72 1.67 4.02 -11.47
C ALA A 72 0.94 4.99 -10.53
N GLY A 73 0.36 4.48 -9.43
CA GLY A 73 -0.24 5.29 -8.38
C GLY A 73 0.75 6.29 -7.77
N ASP A 74 1.95 5.81 -7.43
CA ASP A 74 3.03 6.63 -6.88
C ASP A 74 3.48 7.75 -7.81
N TYR A 75 3.54 7.46 -9.11
CA TYR A 75 3.86 8.45 -10.14
C TYR A 75 2.80 9.55 -10.21
N PHE A 76 1.51 9.20 -10.23
CA PHE A 76 0.45 10.20 -10.23
C PHE A 76 0.37 10.97 -8.91
N MET A 77 0.67 10.35 -7.76
CA MET A 77 0.76 11.05 -6.47
C MET A 77 1.93 12.02 -6.42
N TYR A 78 3.08 11.63 -6.97
CA TYR A 78 4.19 12.55 -7.14
C TYR A 78 3.78 13.76 -7.99
N ARG A 79 3.07 13.54 -9.11
CA ARG A 79 2.56 14.64 -9.93
C ARG A 79 1.54 15.52 -9.19
N GLU A 80 0.66 14.92 -8.39
CA GLU A 80 -0.30 15.64 -7.54
C GLU A 80 0.38 16.54 -6.51
N GLU A 81 1.46 16.06 -5.89
CA GLU A 81 2.18 16.73 -4.81
C GLU A 81 2.80 18.05 -5.27
N PHE A 82 3.25 18.09 -6.53
CA PHE A 82 3.92 19.24 -7.16
C PHE A 82 3.05 19.96 -8.20
N ALA A 83 1.77 19.59 -8.34
CA ALA A 83 0.83 20.27 -9.21
C ALA A 83 -0.02 21.29 -8.43
N ASP A 84 -0.34 22.38 -9.12
CA ASP A 84 -1.30 23.40 -8.69
C ASP A 84 -2.56 23.36 -9.58
N GLY A 85 -3.67 23.89 -9.07
CA GLY A 85 -4.92 24.04 -9.82
C GLY A 85 -5.58 22.72 -10.26
N PRO A 86 -6.33 22.71 -11.39
CA PRO A 86 -7.14 21.55 -11.82
C PRO A 86 -6.35 20.27 -12.09
N GLY A 87 -5.06 20.38 -12.42
CA GLY A 87 -4.18 19.23 -12.63
C GLY A 87 -4.01 18.37 -11.37
N LYS A 88 -4.08 19.00 -10.19
CA LYS A 88 -3.97 18.33 -8.89
C LYS A 88 -5.07 17.30 -8.67
N ASP A 89 -6.30 17.65 -9.01
CA ASP A 89 -7.47 16.78 -8.82
C ASP A 89 -7.49 15.62 -9.83
N ARG A 90 -7.07 15.88 -11.06
CA ARG A 90 -6.93 14.79 -12.04
C ARG A 90 -5.85 13.79 -11.61
N HIS A 91 -4.72 14.28 -11.09
CA HIS A 91 -3.65 13.43 -10.60
C HIS A 91 -4.07 12.62 -9.37
N ILE A 92 -4.84 13.21 -8.43
CA ILE A 92 -5.33 12.45 -7.28
C ILE A 92 -6.30 11.34 -7.66
N GLN A 93 -7.23 11.62 -8.58
CA GLN A 93 -8.16 10.62 -9.08
C GLN A 93 -7.41 9.49 -9.78
N THR A 94 -6.50 9.83 -10.69
CA THR A 94 -5.75 8.81 -11.45
C THR A 94 -4.89 7.95 -10.52
N GLY A 95 -4.20 8.57 -9.56
CA GLY A 95 -3.42 7.85 -8.56
C GLY A 95 -4.28 6.92 -7.70
N ALA A 96 -5.42 7.40 -7.21
CA ALA A 96 -6.37 6.59 -6.45
C ALA A 96 -6.94 5.42 -7.27
N THR A 97 -7.22 5.61 -8.56
CA THR A 97 -7.65 4.52 -9.44
C THR A 97 -6.56 3.44 -9.57
N MET A 98 -5.30 3.83 -9.75
CA MET A 98 -4.18 2.89 -9.85
C MET A 98 -3.94 2.14 -8.53
N PHE A 99 -3.98 2.83 -7.38
CA PHE A 99 -3.92 2.14 -6.09
C PHE A 99 -5.13 1.25 -5.83
N GLY A 100 -6.32 1.65 -6.29
CA GLY A 100 -7.52 0.81 -6.28
C GLY A 100 -7.30 -0.50 -7.03
N ALA A 101 -6.71 -0.44 -8.24
CA ALA A 101 -6.32 -1.64 -8.99
C ALA A 101 -5.30 -2.50 -8.23
N ALA A 102 -4.32 -1.90 -7.55
CA ALA A 102 -3.39 -2.64 -6.68
C ALA A 102 -4.11 -3.34 -5.51
N HIS A 103 -5.07 -2.68 -4.86
CA HIS A 103 -5.87 -3.28 -3.78
C HIS A 103 -6.76 -4.42 -4.27
N LEU A 104 -7.31 -4.32 -5.48
CA LEU A 104 -8.07 -5.41 -6.10
C LEU A 104 -7.15 -6.61 -6.41
N ALA A 105 -5.91 -6.37 -6.85
CA ALA A 105 -4.94 -7.43 -7.07
C ALA A 105 -4.52 -8.13 -5.75
N TYR A 106 -4.29 -7.35 -4.67
CA TYR A 106 -4.13 -7.90 -3.32
C TYR A 106 -5.34 -8.73 -2.87
N LEU A 107 -6.56 -8.22 -3.10
CA LEU A 107 -7.79 -8.93 -2.76
C LEU A 107 -7.91 -10.26 -3.53
N GLY A 108 -7.54 -10.26 -4.81
CA GLY A 108 -7.45 -11.49 -5.62
C GLY A 108 -6.46 -12.49 -5.04
N LEU A 109 -5.28 -12.05 -4.59
CA LEU A 109 -4.30 -12.90 -3.93
C LEU A 109 -4.83 -13.49 -2.62
N PHE A 110 -5.41 -12.65 -1.76
CA PHE A 110 -5.92 -13.10 -0.46
C PHE A 110 -7.08 -14.09 -0.62
N THR A 111 -8.00 -13.82 -1.53
CA THR A 111 -9.15 -14.70 -1.80
C THR A 111 -8.72 -16.02 -2.44
N ARG A 112 -7.73 -16.02 -3.37
CA ARG A 112 -7.09 -17.26 -3.88
C ARG A 112 -6.48 -18.11 -2.78
N HIS A 113 -6.02 -17.49 -1.70
CA HIS A 113 -5.47 -18.19 -0.53
C HIS A 113 -6.51 -18.39 0.59
N GLY A 114 -7.80 -18.27 0.29
CA GLY A 114 -8.90 -18.67 1.16
C GLY A 114 -9.39 -17.61 2.13
N ALA A 115 -8.88 -16.38 2.08
CA ALA A 115 -9.40 -15.29 2.91
C ALA A 115 -10.77 -14.81 2.42
N ARG A 116 -11.61 -14.41 3.36
CA ARG A 116 -12.93 -13.86 3.07
C ARG A 116 -13.17 -12.58 3.87
N PRO A 117 -13.69 -11.52 3.23
CA PRO A 117 -14.13 -10.35 3.98
C PRO A 117 -15.29 -10.75 4.91
N THR A 118 -15.23 -10.34 6.17
CA THR A 118 -16.31 -10.56 7.14
C THR A 118 -16.76 -9.23 7.73
N ARG A 119 -18.06 -9.11 8.03
CA ARG A 119 -18.66 -7.87 8.57
C ARG A 119 -17.92 -7.37 9.81
N ARG A 120 -17.56 -8.27 10.74
CA ARG A 120 -16.80 -7.97 11.96
C ARG A 120 -15.45 -7.31 11.68
N ARG A 121 -14.75 -7.72 10.62
CA ARG A 121 -13.45 -7.13 10.24
C ARG A 121 -13.63 -5.86 9.41
N LEU A 122 -14.67 -5.78 8.59
CA LEU A 122 -14.96 -4.62 7.74
C LEU A 122 -15.38 -3.39 8.54
N LEU A 123 -16.24 -3.55 9.55
CA LEU A 123 -16.87 -2.43 10.25
C LEU A 123 -15.87 -1.39 10.80
N PRO A 124 -14.83 -1.75 11.58
CA PRO A 124 -13.87 -0.77 12.11
C PRO A 124 -12.99 -0.13 11.03
N ARG A 125 -12.93 -0.70 9.82
CA ARG A 125 -12.15 -0.15 8.70
C ARG A 125 -12.98 0.87 7.93
N PHE A 126 -14.25 0.56 7.70
CA PHE A 126 -15.19 1.53 7.17
C PHE A 126 -15.36 2.75 8.07
N THR A 127 -15.33 2.60 9.40
CA THR A 127 -15.41 3.79 10.29
C THR A 127 -14.27 4.76 10.07
N VAL A 128 -13.04 4.28 9.84
CA VAL A 128 -11.89 5.16 9.53
C VAL A 128 -12.07 5.80 8.15
N MET A 129 -12.49 5.04 7.13
CA MET A 129 -12.66 5.60 5.79
C MET A 129 -13.91 6.48 5.65
N ASN A 130 -14.88 6.40 6.56
CA ASN A 130 -16.00 7.32 6.62
C ASN A 130 -15.57 8.74 6.99
N GLU A 131 -14.53 8.90 7.82
CA GLU A 131 -13.94 10.21 8.11
C GLU A 131 -13.35 10.83 6.83
N VAL A 132 -12.58 10.06 6.07
CA VAL A 132 -12.07 10.48 4.75
C VAL A 132 -13.21 10.83 3.79
N ALA A 133 -14.28 10.02 3.75
CA ALA A 133 -15.43 10.31 2.91
C ALA A 133 -16.14 11.61 3.32
N ALA A 134 -16.27 11.88 4.62
CA ALA A 134 -16.83 13.13 5.13
C ALA A 134 -15.98 14.33 4.71
N LEU A 135 -14.65 14.25 4.81
CA LEU A 135 -13.74 15.29 4.32
C LEU A 135 -13.95 15.56 2.82
N LEU A 136 -14.12 14.52 2.01
CA LEU A 136 -14.38 14.67 0.58
C LEU A 136 -15.74 15.33 0.30
N ILE A 137 -16.80 14.91 0.98
CA ILE A 137 -18.13 15.51 0.84
C ILE A 137 -18.09 17.01 1.15
N LEU A 138 -17.40 17.40 2.24
CA LEU A 138 -17.34 18.78 2.70
C LEU A 138 -16.43 19.67 1.86
N ASN A 139 -15.35 19.14 1.29
CA ASN A 139 -14.32 19.97 0.63
C ASN A 139 -14.30 19.82 -0.90
N GLN A 140 -14.55 18.62 -1.43
CA GLN A 140 -14.44 18.28 -2.86
C GLN A 140 -15.38 17.10 -3.24
N PRO A 141 -16.71 17.28 -3.22
CA PRO A 141 -17.66 16.18 -3.43
C PRO A 141 -17.54 15.52 -4.81
N ARG A 142 -17.07 16.27 -5.82
CA ARG A 142 -16.77 15.74 -7.16
C ARG A 142 -15.74 14.61 -7.18
N LEU A 143 -14.90 14.51 -6.16
CA LEU A 143 -13.88 13.47 -6.03
C LEU A 143 -14.43 12.19 -5.39
N LEU A 144 -15.58 12.26 -4.73
CA LEU A 144 -16.16 11.16 -3.96
C LEU A 144 -16.41 9.88 -4.78
N PRO A 145 -16.90 9.91 -6.04
CA PRO A 145 -17.11 8.68 -6.80
C PRO A 145 -15.83 7.86 -6.98
N VAL A 146 -14.69 8.53 -7.20
CA VAL A 146 -13.39 7.85 -7.40
C VAL A 146 -12.76 7.53 -6.06
N LEU A 147 -12.57 8.53 -5.19
CA LEU A 147 -11.83 8.37 -3.93
C LEU A 147 -12.63 7.58 -2.89
N GLY A 148 -13.97 7.69 -2.89
CA GLY A 148 -14.85 6.89 -2.05
C GLY A 148 -14.86 5.42 -2.45
N THR A 149 -14.94 5.12 -3.76
CA THR A 149 -14.82 3.74 -4.27
C THR A 149 -13.46 3.15 -3.94
N TYR A 150 -12.40 3.95 -4.12
CA TYR A 150 -11.04 3.58 -3.70
C TYR A 150 -10.97 3.27 -2.18
N GLY A 151 -11.47 4.16 -1.32
CA GLY A 151 -11.48 3.95 0.13
C GLY A 151 -12.29 2.73 0.56
N ALA A 152 -13.38 2.41 -0.14
CA ALA A 152 -14.13 1.17 0.07
C ALA A 152 -13.31 -0.06 -0.31
N ALA A 153 -12.64 -0.05 -1.48
CA ALA A 153 -11.76 -1.14 -1.92
C ALA A 153 -10.60 -1.36 -0.93
N LEU A 154 -9.98 -0.27 -0.46
CA LEU A 154 -8.94 -0.30 0.57
C LEU A 154 -9.46 -0.91 1.89
N SER A 155 -10.65 -0.52 2.34
CA SER A 155 -11.28 -1.09 3.54
C SER A 155 -11.49 -2.60 3.42
N VAL A 156 -11.97 -3.06 2.27
CA VAL A 156 -12.18 -4.49 1.98
C VAL A 156 -10.86 -5.24 1.93
N MET A 157 -9.85 -4.69 1.26
CA MET A 157 -8.51 -5.27 1.19
C MET A 157 -7.91 -5.39 2.59
N ALA A 158 -7.92 -4.32 3.39
CA ALA A 158 -7.37 -4.30 4.74
C ALA A 158 -8.13 -5.22 5.71
N ALA A 159 -9.44 -5.44 5.51
CA ALA A 159 -10.22 -6.41 6.28
C ALA A 159 -9.86 -7.85 5.90
N THR A 160 -9.65 -8.11 4.61
CA THR A 160 -9.30 -9.43 4.09
C THR A 160 -7.86 -9.80 4.44
N ALA A 161 -6.93 -8.84 4.42
CA ALA A 161 -5.55 -9.01 4.88
C ALA A 161 -5.44 -9.41 6.36
N ALA A 162 -6.48 -9.12 7.16
CA ALA A 162 -6.57 -9.49 8.55
C ALA A 162 -7.19 -10.87 8.80
N ASP A 163 -7.36 -11.68 7.75
CA ASP A 163 -7.92 -13.02 7.90
C ASP A 163 -6.95 -13.99 8.56
N PRO A 164 -7.29 -14.63 9.71
CA PRO A 164 -6.44 -15.62 10.35
C PRO A 164 -6.01 -16.77 9.44
N CYS A 165 -6.81 -17.12 8.42
CA CYS A 165 -6.45 -18.20 7.47
C CYS A 165 -5.18 -17.90 6.65
N LEU A 166 -4.78 -16.62 6.54
CA LEU A 166 -3.58 -16.18 5.86
C LEU A 166 -2.32 -16.31 6.74
N SER A 167 -2.50 -16.38 8.06
CA SER A 167 -1.40 -16.43 9.02
C SER A 167 -1.00 -17.87 9.33
N SER A 168 0.31 -18.15 9.35
CA SER A 168 0.82 -19.47 9.78
C SER A 168 0.95 -19.60 11.31
N GLY A 169 0.70 -18.52 12.07
CA GLY A 169 0.88 -18.50 13.53
C GLY A 169 2.33 -18.51 14.03
N THR A 170 3.32 -18.80 13.18
CA THR A 170 4.73 -18.92 13.60
C THR A 170 5.39 -17.55 13.88
N ARG A 171 6.22 -17.48 14.93
CA ARG A 171 6.91 -16.25 15.32
C ARG A 171 7.94 -15.86 14.26
N GLY A 172 7.81 -14.65 13.72
CA GLY A 172 8.70 -14.13 12.68
C GLY A 172 8.17 -14.29 11.25
N ASP A 173 7.02 -14.94 11.04
CA ASP A 173 6.42 -15.06 9.71
C ASP A 173 5.93 -13.71 9.17
N PRO A 174 6.35 -13.31 7.96
CA PRO A 174 5.81 -12.13 7.28
C PRO A 174 4.27 -12.06 7.22
N THR A 175 3.57 -13.19 7.12
CA THR A 175 2.09 -13.17 7.03
C THR A 175 1.40 -12.60 8.27
N ARG A 176 2.07 -12.61 9.44
CA ARG A 176 1.52 -11.97 10.65
C ARG A 176 1.41 -10.45 10.52
N ARG A 177 2.12 -9.85 9.55
CA ARG A 177 2.14 -8.41 9.32
C ARG A 177 1.15 -7.93 8.27
N LEU A 178 0.45 -8.84 7.58
CA LEU A 178 -0.56 -8.50 6.57
C LEU A 178 -1.64 -7.56 7.13
N ALA A 179 -2.19 -7.89 8.30
CA ALA A 179 -3.19 -7.07 8.98
C ALA A 179 -2.65 -5.67 9.31
N THR A 180 -1.43 -5.59 9.83
CA THR A 180 -0.75 -4.32 10.15
C THR A 180 -0.47 -3.51 8.89
N GLY A 181 -0.07 -4.16 7.80
CA GLY A 181 0.15 -3.51 6.50
C GLY A 181 -1.13 -2.84 5.99
N GLY A 182 -2.27 -3.54 6.05
CA GLY A 182 -3.57 -2.95 5.72
C GLY A 182 -3.92 -1.71 6.56
N ILE A 183 -3.69 -1.77 7.88
CA ILE A 183 -3.95 -0.64 8.78
C ILE A 183 -3.02 0.54 8.50
N LEU A 184 -1.72 0.30 8.28
CA LEU A 184 -0.76 1.36 7.98
C LEU A 184 -1.08 2.05 6.65
N PHE A 185 -1.59 1.31 5.66
CA PHE A 185 -2.03 1.89 4.39
C PHE A 185 -3.24 2.82 4.61
N MET A 186 -4.24 2.36 5.37
CA MET A 186 -5.39 3.20 5.72
C MET A 186 -4.99 4.44 6.51
N LEU A 187 -4.04 4.31 7.44
CA LEU A 187 -3.51 5.44 8.20
C LEU A 187 -2.79 6.45 7.30
N SER A 188 -1.98 5.98 6.36
CA SER A 188 -1.34 6.81 5.34
C SER A 188 -2.37 7.68 4.61
N ASP A 189 -3.44 7.06 4.10
CA ASP A 189 -4.44 7.76 3.31
C ASP A 189 -5.30 8.73 4.12
N ALA A 190 -5.65 8.35 5.35
CA ALA A 190 -6.35 9.24 6.27
C ALA A 190 -5.52 10.50 6.56
N ILE A 191 -4.22 10.33 6.87
CA ILE A 191 -3.30 11.45 7.09
C ILE A 191 -3.12 12.28 5.82
N LEU A 192 -3.02 11.66 4.65
CA LEU A 192 -2.90 12.34 3.36
C LEU A 192 -4.12 13.26 3.12
N MET A 193 -5.33 12.79 3.38
CA MET A 193 -6.55 13.57 3.19
C MET A 193 -6.68 14.70 4.23
N ASN A 194 -6.34 14.42 5.48
CA ASN A 194 -6.27 15.44 6.53
C ASN A 194 -5.24 16.53 6.20
N ARG A 195 -4.05 16.15 5.73
CA ARG A 195 -3.02 17.08 5.26
C ARG A 195 -3.51 17.94 4.10
N ARG A 196 -4.26 17.34 3.18
CA ARG A 196 -4.80 18.01 1.99
C ARG A 196 -5.84 19.07 2.36
N TYR A 197 -6.77 18.77 3.26
CA TYR A 197 -7.90 19.67 3.54
C TYR A 197 -7.77 20.48 4.83
N LEU A 198 -7.27 19.89 5.92
CA LEU A 198 -7.31 20.50 7.25
C LEU A 198 -6.00 21.17 7.65
N LEU A 199 -4.85 20.59 7.31
CA LEU A 199 -3.57 21.12 7.80
C LEU A 199 -3.12 22.38 7.06
N ARG A 200 -2.71 23.38 7.86
CA ARG A 200 -2.17 24.67 7.43
C ARG A 200 -0.77 24.86 8.02
N GLY A 201 0.07 25.65 7.35
CA GLY A 201 1.46 25.89 7.76
C GLY A 201 2.45 24.84 7.29
N ASN A 202 3.73 25.22 7.25
CA ASN A 202 4.78 24.40 6.64
C ASN A 202 5.16 23.19 7.50
N LEU A 203 5.34 23.38 8.82
CA LEU A 203 5.80 22.32 9.71
C LEU A 203 4.80 21.16 9.88
N PRO A 204 3.49 21.40 10.18
CA PRO A 204 2.53 20.30 10.26
C PRO A 204 2.40 19.53 8.95
N ARG A 205 2.44 20.23 7.81
CA ARG A 205 2.38 19.59 6.49
C ARG A 205 3.62 18.74 6.21
N ALA A 206 4.81 19.21 6.57
CA ALA A 206 6.06 18.48 6.43
C ALA A 206 6.07 17.20 7.29
N MET A 207 5.64 17.29 8.55
CA MET A 207 5.54 16.12 9.44
C MET A 207 4.53 15.10 8.93
N SER A 208 3.38 15.56 8.43
CA SER A 208 2.39 14.66 7.82
C SER A 208 2.91 14.04 6.53
N GLU A 209 3.68 14.75 5.70
CA GLU A 209 4.33 14.17 4.50
C GLU A 209 5.29 13.05 4.87
N ALA A 210 6.20 13.30 5.81
CA ALA A 210 7.12 12.26 6.29
C ALA A 210 6.36 11.04 6.84
N THR A 211 5.29 11.29 7.60
CA THR A 211 4.47 10.24 8.20
C THR A 211 3.75 9.41 7.13
N VAL A 212 3.10 10.06 6.16
CA VAL A 212 2.42 9.41 5.03
C VAL A 212 3.38 8.51 4.27
N LEU A 213 4.53 9.04 3.85
CA LEU A 213 5.50 8.26 3.08
C LEU A 213 6.06 7.08 3.89
N SER A 214 6.34 7.28 5.18
CA SER A 214 6.83 6.23 6.05
C SER A 214 5.80 5.12 6.25
N THR A 215 4.56 5.45 6.59
CA THR A 215 3.49 4.47 6.82
C THR A 215 3.12 3.75 5.53
N TYR A 216 3.06 4.47 4.39
CA TYR A 216 2.83 3.91 3.07
C TYR A 216 3.87 2.85 2.68
N PHE A 217 5.16 3.20 2.71
CA PHE A 217 6.20 2.25 2.28
C PHE A 217 6.31 1.06 3.23
N VAL A 218 6.17 1.27 4.54
CA VAL A 218 6.12 0.15 5.50
C VAL A 218 4.90 -0.73 5.27
N ALA A 219 3.74 -0.15 4.94
CA ALA A 219 2.54 -0.90 4.57
C ALA A 219 2.79 -1.79 3.35
N GLN A 220 3.36 -1.21 2.28
CA GLN A 220 3.73 -1.95 1.06
C GLN A 220 4.68 -3.10 1.37
N MET A 221 5.71 -2.87 2.18
CA MET A 221 6.63 -3.92 2.59
C MET A 221 5.91 -5.05 3.33
N PHE A 222 5.05 -4.73 4.30
CA PHE A 222 4.33 -5.75 5.08
C PHE A 222 3.35 -6.56 4.22
N LEU A 223 2.64 -5.90 3.30
CA LEU A 223 1.69 -6.56 2.40
C LEU A 223 2.40 -7.44 1.38
N LEU A 224 3.42 -6.91 0.69
CA LEU A 224 4.19 -7.66 -0.31
C LEU A 224 4.94 -8.84 0.30
N ASP A 225 5.61 -8.66 1.44
CA ASP A 225 6.36 -9.74 2.10
C ASP A 225 5.43 -10.83 2.61
N GLY A 226 4.31 -10.42 3.20
CA GLY A 226 3.29 -11.33 3.68
C GLY A 226 2.74 -12.19 2.56
N VAL A 227 2.29 -11.57 1.47
CA VAL A 227 1.65 -12.29 0.37
C VAL A 227 2.63 -13.12 -0.45
N ASP A 228 3.86 -12.64 -0.65
CA ASP A 228 4.93 -13.41 -1.30
C ASP A 228 5.30 -14.66 -0.48
N SER A 229 5.42 -14.51 0.84
CA SER A 229 5.69 -15.63 1.74
C SER A 229 4.54 -16.64 1.75
N LEU A 230 3.29 -16.15 1.78
CA LEU A 230 2.09 -16.97 1.71
C LEU A 230 2.02 -17.79 0.42
N ALA A 231 2.15 -17.13 -0.73
CA ALA A 231 2.06 -17.74 -2.05
C ALA A 231 3.09 -18.86 -2.22
N ARG A 232 4.34 -18.61 -1.80
CA ARG A 232 5.39 -19.65 -1.85
C ARG A 232 5.07 -20.87 -1.00
N ARG A 233 4.58 -20.67 0.22
CA ARG A 233 4.24 -21.79 1.11
C ARG A 233 3.08 -22.60 0.57
N ARG A 234 2.03 -21.93 0.08
CA ARG A 234 0.84 -22.59 -0.46
C ARG A 234 1.16 -23.36 -1.75
N HIS A 235 2.06 -22.83 -2.59
CA HIS A 235 2.57 -23.54 -3.76
C HIS A 235 3.42 -24.76 -3.36
N ALA A 236 4.34 -24.62 -2.41
CA ALA A 236 5.15 -25.74 -1.92
C ALA A 236 4.30 -26.85 -1.27
N ALA A 237 3.17 -26.50 -0.66
CA ALA A 237 2.23 -27.44 -0.06
C ALA A 237 1.23 -28.05 -1.08
N GLY A 238 1.28 -27.68 -2.37
CA GLY A 238 0.34 -28.17 -3.39
C GLY A 238 -1.11 -27.71 -3.21
N ILE A 239 -1.36 -26.72 -2.34
CA ILE A 239 -2.73 -26.28 -1.97
C ILE A 239 -3.36 -25.44 -3.07
N VAL A 240 -2.55 -24.76 -3.87
CA VAL A 240 -3.02 -23.96 -5.01
C VAL A 240 -2.72 -24.75 -6.27
N ARG A 241 -3.76 -25.30 -6.90
CA ARG A 241 -3.62 -26.00 -8.18
C ARG A 241 -3.12 -25.01 -9.26
N PRO A 242 -2.22 -25.45 -10.16
CA PRO A 242 -1.97 -24.70 -11.38
C PRO A 242 -3.30 -24.59 -12.14
N ALA A 243 -3.63 -23.37 -12.55
CA ALA A 243 -4.68 -23.14 -13.51
C ALA A 243 -4.19 -23.60 -14.90
#